data_AF-A0A350I1U6-F1
#
_entry.id   AF-A0A350I1U6-F1
#
_cell.length_a   1.000
_cell.length_b   1.000
_cell.length_c   1.000
_cell.angle_alpha   90.00
_cell.angle_beta   90.00
_cell.angle_gamma   90.00
#
_symmetry.space_group_name_H-M   'P 1'
#
loop_
_entity.id
_entity.type
_entity.pdbx_description
1 polymer ?
#
loop_
_entity_poly.entity_id
_entity_poly.type
_entity_poly.pdbx_seq_one_letter_code
_entity_poly.pdbx_strand_id
1 'polypeptide(L)'
;MRVSPHTSQTLKLHGGQAFSSEAPGLRLNEWVDLVLEFEEGRMWISVNGKGRMIRDDQVSLMGRSELTFKTFAASPNRIMFDSIKLWAIE
;
A
#
# COMPACT_ATOMS: atom_id res chain seq x y z
N MET A 1 27.01 -0.72 14.47
CA MET A 1 26.32 0.32 13.66
C MET A 1 24.83 -0.03 13.62
N ARG A 2 23.99 0.63 14.43
CA ARG A 2 22.53 0.46 14.33
C ARG A 2 22.03 1.45 13.28
N VAL A 3 21.76 0.96 12.09
CA VAL A 3 20.92 1.70 11.13
C VAL A 3 19.49 1.44 11.58
N SER A 4 18.85 2.43 12.18
CA SER A 4 17.40 2.42 12.34
C SER A 4 16.80 2.80 10.99
N PRO A 5 16.17 1.87 10.24
CA PRO A 5 15.56 2.24 8.99
C PRO A 5 14.29 3.02 9.34
N HIS A 6 14.27 4.32 9.04
CA HIS A 6 13.02 5.05 8.96
C HIS A 6 12.28 4.52 7.73
N THR A 7 11.40 3.54 7.93
CA THR A 7 10.56 3.02 6.85
C THR A 7 9.44 4.00 6.56
N SER A 8 9.48 4.62 5.38
CA SER A 8 8.40 5.45 4.83
C SER A 8 7.56 4.63 3.85
N GLN A 9 6.25 4.82 3.88
CA GLN A 9 5.36 4.35 2.81
C GLN A 9 4.99 5.53 1.91
N THR A 10 4.96 5.32 0.59
CA THR A 10 4.52 6.33 -0.37
C THR A 10 3.40 5.76 -1.22
N LEU A 11 2.28 6.47 -1.28
CA LEU A 11 1.24 6.26 -2.30
C LEU A 11 1.46 7.27 -3.41
N LYS A 12 1.43 6.84 -4.66
CA LYS A 12 1.50 7.73 -5.83
C LYS A 12 0.27 7.51 -6.69
N LEU A 13 -0.56 8.55 -6.83
CA LEU A 13 -1.71 8.51 -7.72
C LEU A 13 -1.26 8.62 -9.20
N HIS A 14 -2.07 8.07 -10.11
CA HIS A 14 -1.79 8.15 -11.53
C HIS A 14 -1.92 9.61 -12.01
N GLY A 15 -0.84 10.18 -12.55
CA GLY A 15 -0.83 11.58 -12.97
C GLY A 15 -0.96 12.59 -11.82
N GLY A 16 -0.72 12.16 -10.58
CA GLY A 16 -1.15 12.88 -9.39
C GLY A 16 -0.15 13.06 -8.27
N GLN A 17 -0.69 13.51 -7.14
CA GLN A 17 0.07 13.75 -5.91
C GLN A 17 0.64 12.44 -5.35
N ALA A 18 1.84 12.56 -4.77
CA ALA A 18 2.42 11.51 -3.95
C ALA A 18 2.18 11.82 -2.47
N PHE A 19 1.66 10.83 -1.73
CA PHE A 19 1.42 10.90 -0.30
C PHE A 19 2.41 10.01 0.42
N SER A 20 3.42 10.62 1.05
CA SER A 20 4.33 9.91 1.93
C SER A 20 3.82 9.92 3.38
N SER A 21 4.06 8.84 4.11
CA SER A 21 3.88 8.78 5.55
C SER A 21 5.07 8.05 6.15
N GLU A 22 5.45 8.45 7.36
CA GLU A 22 6.21 7.53 8.19
C GLU A 22 5.36 6.28 8.42
N ALA A 23 5.99 5.13 8.31
CA ALA A 23 5.36 3.86 8.60
C ALA A 23 6.17 3.16 9.73
N PRO A 24 6.09 3.71 10.96
CA PRO A 24 6.78 3.14 12.10
C PRO A 24 6.13 1.78 12.42
N GLY A 25 6.86 0.70 12.10
CA GLY A 25 6.37 -0.68 12.24
C GLY A 25 6.52 -1.53 10.98
N LEU A 26 6.91 -0.95 9.84
CA LEU A 26 7.34 -1.72 8.68
C LEU A 26 8.79 -2.16 8.88
N ARG A 27 9.04 -3.47 8.90
CA ARG A 27 10.39 -4.05 9.01
C ARG A 27 10.53 -5.19 8.03
N LEU A 28 11.75 -5.40 7.55
CA LEU A 28 12.05 -6.56 6.71
C LEU A 28 11.87 -7.85 7.53
N ASN A 29 11.37 -8.90 6.89
CA ASN A 29 11.12 -10.22 7.49
C ASN A 29 10.05 -10.23 8.59
N GLU A 30 9.18 -9.23 8.64
CA GLU A 30 7.98 -9.22 9.49
C GLU A 30 6.72 -9.25 8.60
N TRP A 31 5.66 -9.89 9.10
CA TRP A 31 4.34 -9.81 8.46
C TRP A 31 3.77 -8.40 8.60
N VAL A 32 3.04 -7.98 7.59
CA VAL A 32 2.37 -6.68 7.56
C VAL A 32 0.91 -6.91 7.17
N ASP A 33 0.01 -6.38 7.98
CA ASP A 33 -1.41 -6.35 7.65
C ASP A 33 -1.67 -5.13 6.76
N LEU A 34 -2.10 -5.39 5.53
CA LEU A 34 -2.45 -4.35 4.56
C LEU A 34 -3.95 -4.43 4.26
N VAL A 35 -4.63 -3.30 4.46
CA VAL A 35 -6.02 -3.10 4.01
C VAL A 35 -6.05 -1.97 3.00
N LEU A 36 -6.62 -2.25 1.84
CA LEU A 36 -6.91 -1.28 0.79
C LEU A 36 -8.41 -1.32 0.53
N GLU A 37 -9.10 -0.23 0.83
CA GLU A 37 -10.50 -0.06 0.44
C GLU A 37 -10.55 1.08 -0.57
N PHE A 38 -11.26 0.83 -1.65
CA PHE A 38 -11.32 1.73 -2.79
C PHE A 38 -12.77 2.06 -3.12
N GLU A 39 -13.02 3.34 -3.34
CA GLU A 39 -14.19 3.90 -3.98
C GLU A 39 -13.70 5.03 -4.91
N GLU A 40 -14.40 5.33 -6.01
CA GLU A 40 -13.97 6.47 -6.85
C GLU A 40 -13.88 7.76 -6.03
N GLY A 41 -12.76 8.47 -6.18
CA GLY A 41 -12.43 9.67 -5.42
C GLY A 41 -11.94 9.43 -3.98
N ARG A 42 -11.98 8.18 -3.47
CA ARG A 42 -11.66 7.85 -2.07
C ARG A 42 -10.91 6.54 -1.90
N MET A 43 -9.78 6.58 -1.19
CA MET A 43 -9.02 5.38 -0.83
C MET A 43 -8.71 5.38 0.66
N TRP A 44 -9.07 4.28 1.32
CA TRP A 44 -8.53 3.97 2.64
C TRP A 44 -7.33 3.04 2.47
N ILE A 45 -6.21 3.42 3.08
CA ILE A 45 -5.03 2.59 3.20
C ILE A 45 -4.70 2.42 4.67
N SER A 46 -4.58 1.18 5.13
CA SER A 46 -4.17 0.84 6.48
C SER A 46 -3.02 -0.15 6.47
N VAL A 47 -2.01 0.13 7.29
CA VAL A 47 -0.85 -0.72 7.51
C VAL A 47 -0.75 -1.02 8.99
N ASN A 48 -0.78 -2.30 9.36
CA ASN A 48 -0.77 -2.76 10.76
C ASN A 48 -1.82 -2.02 11.61
N GLY A 49 -3.04 -1.89 11.08
CA GLY A 49 -4.18 -1.24 11.73
C GLY A 49 -4.13 0.29 11.76
N LYS A 50 -3.03 0.93 11.36
CA LYS A 50 -2.92 2.40 11.27
C LYS A 50 -3.25 2.84 9.86
N GLY A 51 -4.44 3.42 9.70
CA GLY A 51 -4.91 3.86 8.39
C GLY A 51 -5.13 5.34 8.24
N ARG A 52 -5.26 5.75 6.98
CA ARG A 52 -5.60 7.10 6.56
C ARG A 52 -6.53 7.07 5.36
N MET A 53 -7.45 8.03 5.33
CA MET A 53 -8.33 8.27 4.20
C MET A 53 -7.66 9.28 3.25
N ILE A 54 -7.65 8.95 1.97
CA ILE A 54 -7.18 9.82 0.89
C ILE A 54 -8.39 10.18 0.04
N ARG A 55 -8.58 11.48 -0.17
CA ARG A 55 -9.65 12.05 -0.99
C ARG A 55 -9.02 12.85 -2.09
N ASP A 56 -9.18 12.40 -3.33
CA ASP A 56 -8.61 13.03 -4.52
C ASP A 56 -9.34 12.46 -5.75
N ASP A 57 -9.75 13.32 -6.67
CA ASP A 57 -10.51 12.93 -7.88
C ASP A 57 -9.72 11.98 -8.80
N GLN A 58 -8.39 11.92 -8.64
CA GLN A 58 -7.52 10.99 -9.38
C GLN A 58 -7.44 9.60 -8.73
N VAL A 59 -8.13 9.37 -7.61
CA VAL A 59 -8.36 8.02 -7.07
C VAL A 59 -9.37 7.30 -7.96
N SER A 60 -8.85 6.54 -8.92
CA SER A 60 -9.63 5.74 -9.86
C SER A 60 -8.93 4.41 -10.15
N LEU A 61 -9.71 3.34 -10.39
CA LEU A 61 -9.17 2.09 -10.95
C LEU A 61 -8.85 2.22 -12.45
N MET A 62 -9.32 3.28 -13.12
CA MET A 62 -9.09 3.50 -14.56
C MET A 62 -9.44 2.28 -15.42
N GLY A 63 -10.53 1.58 -15.07
CA GLY A 63 -10.99 0.37 -15.75
C GLY A 63 -10.13 -0.88 -15.52
N ARG A 64 -9.19 -0.87 -14.56
CA ARG A 64 -8.39 -2.04 -14.20
C ARG A 64 -9.09 -2.91 -13.17
N SER A 65 -8.97 -4.22 -13.34
CA SER A 65 -9.49 -5.24 -12.42
C SER A 65 -8.37 -6.05 -11.76
N GLU A 66 -7.18 -5.47 -11.63
CA GLU A 66 -5.99 -6.15 -11.12
C GLU A 66 -5.28 -5.33 -10.02
N LEU A 67 -4.65 -6.04 -9.10
CA LEU A 67 -3.70 -5.49 -8.13
C LEU A 67 -2.31 -6.08 -8.43
N THR A 68 -1.34 -5.23 -8.73
CA THR A 68 0.02 -5.67 -9.07
C THR A 68 0.99 -5.38 -7.93
N PHE A 69 1.69 -6.40 -7.46
CA PHE A 69 2.82 -6.25 -6.54
C PHE A 69 4.13 -6.34 -7.32
N LYS A 70 4.99 -5.33 -7.21
CA LYS A 70 6.26 -5.26 -7.94
C LYS A 70 7.44 -5.32 -6.99
N THR A 71 8.41 -6.17 -7.31
CA THR A 71 9.76 -6.17 -6.71
C THR A 71 10.75 -5.57 -7.70
N PHE A 72 11.95 -5.22 -7.23
CA PHE A 72 13.05 -4.88 -8.12
C PHE A 72 13.50 -6.14 -8.87
N ALA A 73 13.55 -6.07 -10.20
CA ALA A 73 13.76 -7.22 -11.09
C ALA A 73 15.06 -8.03 -10.83
N ALA A 74 16.08 -7.42 -10.21
CA ALA A 74 17.36 -8.06 -9.88
C ALA A 74 17.52 -8.40 -8.39
N SER A 75 16.48 -8.22 -7.58
CA SER A 75 16.59 -8.41 -6.13
C SER A 75 16.33 -9.87 -5.75
N PRO A 76 17.20 -10.52 -4.93
CA PRO A 76 16.96 -11.86 -4.40
C PRO A 76 15.82 -11.90 -3.36
N ASN A 77 15.11 -10.79 -3.16
CA ASN A 77 14.07 -10.68 -2.16
C ASN A 77 12.81 -11.42 -2.60
N ARG A 78 12.17 -12.13 -1.66
CA ARG A 78 10.87 -12.75 -1.82
C ARG A 78 9.82 -11.91 -1.12
N ILE A 79 8.67 -11.69 -1.78
CA ILE A 79 7.45 -11.22 -1.12
C ILE A 79 6.57 -12.44 -0.88
N MET A 80 6.03 -12.55 0.33
CA MET A 80 5.10 -13.60 0.70
C MET A 80 3.73 -12.97 0.97
N PHE A 81 2.68 -13.66 0.53
CA PHE A 81 1.30 -13.28 0.77
C PHE A 81 0.60 -14.44 1.47
N ASP A 82 -0.19 -14.12 2.48
CA ASP A 82 -1.06 -15.06 3.16
C ASP A 82 -2.35 -14.35 3.59
N SER A 83 -3.41 -15.12 3.87
CA SER A 83 -4.70 -14.61 4.36
C SER A 83 -5.35 -13.53 3.47
N ILE A 84 -5.22 -13.66 2.15
CA ILE A 84 -5.78 -12.73 1.17
C ILE A 84 -7.31 -12.81 1.17
N LYS A 85 -7.97 -11.66 1.31
CA LYS A 85 -9.41 -11.51 1.16
C LYS A 85 -9.69 -10.40 0.16
N LEU A 86 -10.62 -10.67 -0.76
CA LEU A 86 -11.18 -9.68 -1.67
C LEU A 86 -12.68 -9.63 -1.40
N TRP A 87 -13.22 -8.42 -1.34
CA TRP A 87 -14.65 -8.20 -1.15
C TRP A 87 -15.09 -7.01 -2.00
N ALA A 88 -16.35 -7.03 -2.39
CA ALA A 88 -17.08 -5.86 -2.85
C ALA A 88 -18.06 -5.48 -1.74
N ILE A 89 -18.27 -4.18 -1.55
CA ILE A 89 -19.36 -3.69 -0.70
C ILE A 89 -20.58 -3.53 -1.62
N GLU A 90 -21.71 -4.11 -1.21
CA GLU A 90 -23.01 -4.00 -1.90
C GLU A 90 -23.66 -2.64 -1.66
#